data_AF-A0A2Z3I6J7-F1
#
_entry.id   AF-A0A2Z3I6J7-F1
#
_cell.length_a   1.000
_cell.length_b   1.000
_cell.length_c   1.000
_cell.angle_alpha   90.00
_cell.angle_beta   90.00
_cell.angle_gamma   90.00
#
_symmetry.space_group_name_H-M   'P 1'
#
loop_
_entity.id
_entity.type
_entity.pdbx_description
1 polymer ?
#
loop_
_entity_poly.entity_id
_entity_poly.type
_entity_poly.pdbx_seq_one_letter_code
_entity_poly.pdbx_strand_id
1 'polypeptide(L)'
;MSLGISIYKNRRDTTAGNKGILKEINGVNGVPVSIAPGFPSLEDQFNQMGITHIRLHDTFGIGDIDNYFQPSRYFNQDQLIPNIPSNLQQKGKQLIADIANKRTIFPYAAEGMKTHDLNTALKNANYQMTDKYLIRILNNKPELNPGNIERQVMFRVGRTLDGGYELPQDFDIYAALVGKLADRYSLNYKKTGLPRKIKYWEIWNEPDLTFFWNNNNPEKYYEFYSKVAKAIKAVDPSAKVGGAGAANGLNPGGAYLDGLLAYCQKNNSPIDFLSWHYYGHLTCDPQNIIDLGNSIQKTLGQYGYSNIESICTEWNSTPFGSVNVFTKVQSAQNAAYIASSLICMQHCKVDKAYYYRGDASSFGLFNDSDNPKAPQFKNFCTHAAQSFNLFARMFETPFIISHDDTLSTGISILAGENAKGNKLNILASNYKIDKDFSTTNPPKGIALYRQHYLDTSRTINQLTDQWGMDEWFGGLNPTTITTNNAVTQNTNIASQLPVNDKDLKARARNYTLSDTGLILSIKDIPSDFKGYKLIAYRIKEGGPLDKMLPEDVTASVSANLANNVLTIKDVGLIPSTVALYTIEFL
;
A
#
# COMPACT_ATOMS: atom_id res chain seq x y z
N MET A 1 -22.58 -26.77 -13.73
CA MET A 1 -21.77 -26.42 -14.91
C MET A 1 -20.85 -25.29 -14.49
N SER A 2 -19.58 -25.32 -14.89
CA SER A 2 -18.63 -24.22 -14.65
C SER A 2 -19.13 -22.92 -15.29
N LEU A 3 -18.83 -21.78 -14.65
CA LEU A 3 -19.19 -20.47 -15.17
C LEU A 3 -18.47 -20.20 -16.49
N GLY A 4 -19.22 -19.83 -17.54
CA GLY A 4 -18.69 -19.42 -18.83
C GLY A 4 -18.54 -17.90 -18.92
N ILE A 5 -17.37 -17.41 -19.32
CA ILE A 5 -17.09 -15.99 -19.53
C ILE A 5 -16.47 -15.78 -20.91
N SER A 6 -17.05 -14.89 -21.70
CA SER A 6 -16.48 -14.47 -22.98
C SER A 6 -15.50 -13.32 -22.79
N ILE A 7 -14.38 -13.34 -23.52
CA ILE A 7 -13.41 -12.25 -23.63
C ILE A 7 -13.29 -11.88 -25.12
N TYR A 8 -13.31 -10.60 -25.45
CA TYR A 8 -13.37 -10.14 -26.84
C TYR A 8 -12.05 -9.47 -27.25
N LYS A 9 -11.18 -10.22 -27.96
CA LYS A 9 -9.79 -9.83 -28.19
C LYS A 9 -9.62 -8.44 -28.85
N ASN A 10 -10.41 -8.13 -29.87
CA ASN A 10 -10.27 -6.88 -30.63
C ASN A 10 -11.16 -5.74 -30.11
N ARG A 11 -11.59 -5.81 -28.84
CA ARG A 11 -12.49 -4.83 -28.25
C ARG A 11 -11.87 -4.22 -27.01
N ARG A 12 -11.23 -3.07 -27.17
CA ARG A 12 -10.68 -2.25 -26.06
C ARG A 12 -11.81 -1.89 -25.09
N ASP A 13 -11.60 -2.11 -23.79
CA ASP A 13 -12.50 -1.58 -22.77
C ASP A 13 -12.05 -0.18 -22.35
N THR A 14 -12.64 0.86 -22.94
CA THR A 14 -12.30 2.24 -22.61
C THR A 14 -12.89 2.73 -21.28
N THR A 15 -13.74 1.93 -20.63
CA THR A 15 -14.33 2.25 -19.32
C THR A 15 -13.44 1.83 -18.16
N ALA A 16 -12.51 0.91 -18.41
CA ALA A 16 -11.52 0.45 -17.45
C ALA A 16 -10.17 1.16 -17.61
N GLY A 17 -9.33 1.06 -16.58
CA GLY A 17 -8.00 1.64 -16.54
C GLY A 17 -8.02 3.15 -16.69
N ASN A 18 -6.98 3.69 -17.34
CA ASN A 18 -6.96 5.04 -17.89
C ASN A 18 -7.33 4.96 -19.38
N LYS A 19 -8.64 4.94 -19.68
CA LYS A 19 -9.18 4.84 -21.04
C LYS A 19 -8.74 3.57 -21.79
N GLY A 20 -8.77 2.44 -21.10
CA GLY A 20 -8.39 1.11 -21.59
C GLY A 20 -6.91 0.77 -21.49
N ILE A 21 -6.14 1.58 -20.76
CA ILE A 21 -4.74 1.28 -20.41
C ILE A 21 -4.66 0.97 -18.92
N LEU A 22 -4.02 -0.13 -18.56
CA LEU A 22 -3.84 -0.58 -17.19
C LEU A 22 -3.24 0.52 -16.30
N LYS A 23 -3.86 0.77 -15.13
CA LYS A 23 -3.35 1.72 -14.14
C LYS A 23 -2.30 1.07 -13.24
N GLU A 24 -1.26 1.84 -12.90
CA GLU A 24 -0.25 1.48 -11.91
C GLU A 24 -0.77 1.69 -10.49
N ILE A 25 -1.58 0.74 -10.02
CA ILE A 25 -2.22 0.76 -8.69
C ILE A 25 -1.60 -0.25 -7.71
N ASN A 26 -0.55 -0.97 -8.11
CA ASN A 26 0.13 -1.95 -7.27
C ASN A 26 1.19 -1.32 -6.35
N GLY A 27 1.00 -0.06 -5.94
CA GLY A 27 1.87 0.59 -4.96
C GLY A 27 1.70 0.01 -3.56
N VAL A 28 2.64 0.30 -2.66
CA VAL A 28 2.63 -0.20 -1.29
C VAL A 28 3.08 0.85 -0.27
N ASN A 29 2.55 0.76 0.95
CA ASN A 29 3.20 1.28 2.14
C ASN A 29 4.32 0.34 2.57
N GLY A 30 5.25 0.81 3.41
CA GLY A 30 6.44 0.05 3.76
C GLY A 30 7.50 0.06 2.65
N VAL A 31 8.72 -0.37 2.99
CA VAL A 31 9.90 -0.18 2.11
C VAL A 31 10.64 -1.49 1.86
N PRO A 32 11.32 -1.64 0.71
CA PRO A 32 12.08 -2.85 0.37
C PRO A 32 13.35 -3.04 1.19
N VAL A 33 13.68 -2.11 2.08
CA VAL A 33 14.90 -2.09 2.88
C VAL A 33 14.56 -2.45 4.32
N SER A 34 15.44 -3.18 5.01
CA SER A 34 15.25 -3.50 6.42
C SER A 34 14.94 -2.24 7.23
N ILE A 35 13.79 -2.21 7.91
CA ILE A 35 13.40 -1.05 8.72
C ILE A 35 13.94 -1.12 10.15
N ALA A 36 14.31 -2.29 10.66
CA ALA A 36 14.83 -2.48 12.01
C ALA A 36 15.40 -3.91 12.19
N PRO A 37 16.15 -4.18 13.27
CA PRO A 37 16.54 -5.54 13.63
C PRO A 37 15.37 -6.52 13.59
N GLY A 38 15.57 -7.70 12.98
CA GLY A 38 14.53 -8.72 12.82
C GLY A 38 13.70 -8.62 11.53
N PHE A 39 13.82 -7.54 10.77
CA PHE A 39 13.16 -7.38 9.47
C PHE A 39 14.16 -7.53 8.31
N PRO A 40 13.85 -8.33 7.26
CA PRO A 40 14.74 -8.52 6.11
C PRO A 40 14.75 -7.32 5.16
N SER A 41 15.78 -7.26 4.32
CA SER A 41 15.72 -6.49 3.06
C SER A 41 15.03 -7.35 1.99
N LEU A 42 14.13 -6.74 1.21
CA LEU A 42 13.21 -7.37 0.27
C LEU A 42 13.30 -6.75 -1.14
N GLU A 43 14.47 -6.21 -1.50
CA GLU A 43 14.67 -5.45 -2.74
C GLU A 43 14.34 -6.28 -4.00
N ASP A 44 14.74 -7.55 -4.03
CA ASP A 44 14.43 -8.51 -5.09
C ASP A 44 12.93 -8.85 -5.13
N GLN A 45 12.34 -9.16 -3.97
CA GLN A 45 10.92 -9.47 -3.88
C GLN A 45 10.03 -8.30 -4.35
N PHE A 46 10.38 -7.06 -4.03
CA PHE A 46 9.67 -5.87 -4.54
C PHE A 46 9.81 -5.74 -6.07
N ASN A 47 10.95 -6.13 -6.63
CA ASN A 47 11.14 -6.14 -8.09
C ASN A 47 10.29 -7.23 -8.75
N GLN A 48 10.23 -8.43 -8.17
CA GLN A 48 9.38 -9.51 -8.66
C GLN A 48 7.88 -9.20 -8.51
N MET A 49 7.48 -8.36 -7.54
CA MET A 49 6.11 -7.84 -7.42
C MET A 49 5.82 -6.64 -8.34
N GLY A 50 6.80 -6.17 -9.12
CA GLY A 50 6.63 -5.04 -10.03
C GLY A 50 6.37 -3.71 -9.32
N ILE A 51 6.85 -3.52 -8.09
CA ILE A 51 6.53 -2.33 -7.29
C ILE A 51 7.26 -1.10 -7.82
N THR A 52 6.52 -0.19 -8.46
CA THR A 52 7.02 1.11 -8.91
C THR A 52 6.71 2.23 -7.93
N HIS A 53 5.68 2.12 -7.08
CA HIS A 53 5.23 3.21 -6.20
C HIS A 53 5.30 2.81 -4.73
N ILE A 54 6.01 3.60 -3.92
CA ILE A 54 6.19 3.39 -2.48
C ILE A 54 5.72 4.62 -1.72
N ARG A 55 4.88 4.44 -0.70
CA ARG A 55 4.51 5.50 0.25
C ARG A 55 5.35 5.36 1.52
N LEU A 56 6.09 6.41 1.87
CA LEU A 56 6.98 6.42 3.03
C LEU A 56 6.20 6.63 4.34
N HIS A 57 5.56 5.56 4.80
CA HIS A 57 4.69 5.55 5.97
C HIS A 57 5.02 4.37 6.89
N ASP A 58 4.98 4.62 8.20
CA ASP A 58 5.31 3.69 9.27
C ASP A 58 6.65 2.97 9.13
N THR A 59 7.72 3.76 8.94
CA THR A 59 9.10 3.29 8.72
C THR A 59 10.03 3.55 9.91
N PHE A 60 9.48 3.55 11.13
CA PHE A 60 10.22 3.75 12.38
C PHE A 60 11.15 4.97 12.36
N GLY A 61 10.58 6.16 12.11
CA GLY A 61 11.30 7.43 12.14
C GLY A 61 11.93 7.84 10.80
N ILE A 62 12.19 6.91 9.89
CA ILE A 62 12.66 7.25 8.53
C ILE A 62 11.54 8.01 7.81
N GLY A 63 11.81 9.23 7.33
CA GLY A 63 10.79 10.06 6.68
C GLY A 63 9.85 10.82 7.62
N ASP A 64 9.91 10.58 8.93
CA ASP A 64 9.08 11.28 9.91
C ASP A 64 9.68 12.63 10.30
N ILE A 65 8.81 13.61 10.53
CA ILE A 65 9.22 14.99 10.75
C ILE A 65 9.69 15.18 12.19
N ASP A 66 8.78 14.98 13.14
CA ASP A 66 8.92 15.33 14.55
C ASP A 66 8.42 14.22 15.50
N ASN A 67 8.61 12.96 15.13
CA ASN A 67 8.17 11.81 15.93
C ASN A 67 8.64 11.90 17.38
N TYR A 68 7.75 11.48 18.27
CA TYR A 68 8.04 11.24 19.68
C TYR A 68 7.21 10.08 20.24
N PHE A 69 7.77 8.88 20.07
CA PHE A 69 7.30 7.65 20.69
C PHE A 69 7.59 7.65 22.19
N GLN A 70 6.59 7.25 22.96
CA GLN A 70 6.74 6.98 24.39
C GLN A 70 6.14 5.59 24.66
N PRO A 71 6.92 4.64 25.21
CA PRO A 71 6.45 3.27 25.46
C PRO A 71 5.22 3.20 26.38
N SER A 72 5.05 4.20 27.24
CA SER A 72 3.94 4.33 28.19
C SER A 72 2.89 5.36 27.77
N ARG A 73 2.84 5.77 26.50
CA ARG A 73 1.85 6.73 26.01
C ARG A 73 0.43 6.17 26.14
N TYR A 74 -0.50 7.05 26.54
CA TYR A 74 -1.90 6.69 26.64
C TYR A 74 -2.47 6.42 25.25
N PHE A 75 -3.26 5.35 25.13
CA PHE A 75 -3.97 4.94 23.91
C PHE A 75 -3.06 4.59 22.71
N ASN A 76 -1.85 4.07 22.96
CA ASN A 76 -1.07 3.44 21.89
C ASN A 76 -1.89 2.34 21.21
N GLN A 77 -1.87 2.33 19.88
CA GLN A 77 -2.54 1.31 19.10
C GLN A 77 -1.74 0.00 19.10
N ASP A 78 -0.42 0.08 19.32
CA ASP A 78 0.48 -1.05 19.45
C ASP A 78 0.41 -2.01 18.25
N GLN A 79 0.01 -1.55 17.06
CA GLN A 79 -0.31 -2.43 15.93
C GLN A 79 0.85 -3.32 15.47
N LEU A 80 2.09 -2.92 15.79
CA LEU A 80 3.33 -3.61 15.40
C LEU A 80 3.89 -4.52 16.50
N ILE A 81 3.23 -4.55 17.67
CA ILE A 81 3.65 -5.33 18.86
C ILE A 81 3.15 -6.78 18.87
N PRO A 82 1.98 -7.17 18.31
CA PRO A 82 1.42 -8.50 18.54
C PRO A 82 2.31 -9.65 18.04
N ASN A 83 3.21 -9.40 17.08
CA ASN A 83 4.16 -10.41 16.60
C ASN A 83 5.31 -10.68 17.58
N ILE A 84 5.58 -9.77 18.50
CA ILE A 84 6.61 -9.94 19.52
C ILE A 84 6.06 -10.87 20.62
N PRO A 85 6.82 -11.89 21.05
CA PRO A 85 6.44 -12.74 22.18
C PRO A 85 5.98 -11.92 23.38
N SER A 86 4.91 -12.32 24.05
CA SER A 86 4.23 -11.52 25.09
C SER A 86 5.17 -11.04 26.20
N ASN A 87 6.10 -11.89 26.64
CA ASN A 87 7.12 -11.57 27.65
C ASN A 87 8.20 -10.57 27.16
N LEU A 88 8.25 -10.26 25.87
CA LEU A 88 9.20 -9.35 25.24
C LEU A 88 8.55 -8.07 24.71
N GLN A 89 7.21 -7.97 24.71
CA GLN A 89 6.50 -6.83 24.11
C GLN A 89 6.91 -5.48 24.69
N GLN A 90 7.13 -5.38 26.00
CA GLN A 90 7.60 -4.13 26.61
C GLN A 90 9.00 -3.72 26.14
N LYS A 91 9.90 -4.69 25.95
CA LYS A 91 11.22 -4.45 25.34
C LYS A 91 11.07 -4.02 23.89
N GLY A 92 10.13 -4.61 23.17
CA GLY A 92 9.73 -4.23 21.81
C GLY A 92 9.33 -2.77 21.73
N LYS A 93 8.37 -2.35 22.56
CA LYS A 93 7.92 -0.95 22.64
C LYS A 93 9.06 0.03 22.94
N GLN A 94 9.92 -0.32 23.91
CA GLN A 94 11.08 0.50 24.24
C GLN A 94 12.03 0.63 23.04
N LEU A 95 12.35 -0.47 22.37
CA LEU A 95 13.27 -0.46 21.24
C LEU A 95 12.68 0.28 20.02
N ILE A 96 11.39 0.14 19.73
CA ILE A 96 10.72 0.97 18.69
C ILE A 96 10.87 2.45 19.04
N ALA A 97 10.60 2.84 20.29
CA ALA A 97 10.70 4.22 20.70
C ALA A 97 12.14 4.75 20.56
N ASP A 98 13.13 3.98 20.99
CA ASP A 98 14.54 4.36 20.88
C ASP A 98 14.97 4.53 19.42
N ILE A 99 14.57 3.60 18.55
CA ILE A 99 14.88 3.64 17.11
C ILE A 99 14.18 4.82 16.44
N ALA A 100 12.86 4.91 16.57
CA ALA A 100 12.05 5.89 15.84
C ALA A 100 12.37 7.33 16.25
N ASN A 101 12.57 7.58 17.55
CA ASN A 101 12.91 8.92 18.04
C ASN A 101 14.29 9.36 17.55
N LYS A 102 15.27 8.47 17.46
CA LYS A 102 16.62 8.79 16.97
C LYS A 102 16.68 8.99 15.46
N ARG A 103 15.71 8.46 14.73
CA ARG A 103 15.66 8.52 13.26
C ARG A 103 14.82 9.66 12.69
N THR A 104 14.01 10.32 13.53
CA THR A 104 13.21 11.48 13.11
C THR A 104 14.10 12.54 12.47
N ILE A 105 13.63 13.18 11.40
CA ILE A 105 14.47 14.09 10.60
C ILE A 105 14.81 15.36 11.39
N PHE A 106 13.86 15.89 12.17
CA PHE A 106 14.07 17.09 12.97
C PHE A 106 13.95 16.76 14.46
N PRO A 107 15.07 16.43 15.13
CA PRO A 107 15.04 15.94 16.51
C PRO A 107 14.65 16.98 17.57
N TYR A 108 14.54 18.26 17.20
CA TYR A 108 14.16 19.37 18.06
C TYR A 108 12.97 20.16 17.50
N ALA A 109 12.25 19.62 16.51
CA ALA A 109 11.11 20.29 15.88
C ALA A 109 10.03 20.68 16.88
N ALA A 110 9.64 19.78 17.80
CA ALA A 110 8.60 20.13 18.78
C ALA A 110 9.07 21.23 19.74
N GLU A 111 10.34 21.20 20.18
CA GLU A 111 10.92 22.26 21.00
C GLU A 111 10.94 23.61 20.28
N GLY A 112 11.35 23.63 19.00
CA GLY A 112 11.37 24.85 18.20
C GLY A 112 9.96 25.40 17.94
N MET A 113 8.98 24.53 17.69
CA MET A 113 7.57 24.95 17.58
C MET A 113 7.04 25.53 18.90
N LYS A 114 7.36 24.91 20.04
CA LYS A 114 6.97 25.39 21.37
C LYS A 114 7.56 26.77 21.71
N THR A 115 8.79 27.01 21.27
CA THR A 115 9.53 28.25 21.56
C THR A 115 9.42 29.27 20.43
N HIS A 116 8.66 28.98 19.37
CA HIS A 116 8.54 29.79 18.16
C HIS A 116 9.91 30.15 17.53
N ASP A 117 10.87 29.23 17.58
CA ASP A 117 12.22 29.40 17.03
C ASP A 117 12.56 28.32 15.99
N LEU A 118 12.63 28.75 14.73
CA LEU A 118 13.01 27.89 13.60
C LEU A 118 14.45 27.37 13.72
N ASN A 119 15.38 28.12 14.34
CA ASN A 119 16.76 27.65 14.49
C ASN A 119 16.82 26.47 15.46
N THR A 120 16.09 26.54 16.57
CA THR A 120 15.91 25.42 17.49
C THR A 120 15.25 24.24 16.77
N ALA A 121 14.21 24.47 15.96
CA ALA A 121 13.55 23.39 15.21
C ALA A 121 14.49 22.67 14.22
N LEU A 122 15.43 23.41 13.61
CA LEU A 122 16.42 22.90 12.65
C LEU A 122 17.69 22.33 13.32
N LYS A 123 17.83 22.48 14.64
CA LYS A 123 19.02 22.02 15.37
C LYS A 123 19.26 20.54 15.10
N ASN A 124 20.49 20.20 14.68
CA ASN A 124 20.93 18.84 14.44
C ASN A 124 20.02 18.02 13.50
N ALA A 125 19.41 18.64 12.48
CA ALA A 125 18.59 17.94 11.51
C ALA A 125 19.30 16.68 10.95
N ASN A 126 18.66 15.52 11.12
CA ASN A 126 19.21 14.20 10.86
C ASN A 126 18.79 13.68 9.47
N TYR A 127 19.32 14.31 8.42
CA TYR A 127 18.99 13.91 7.04
C TYR A 127 19.59 12.57 6.63
N GLN A 128 20.76 12.22 7.17
CA GLN A 128 21.62 11.14 6.68
C GLN A 128 20.91 9.78 6.61
N MET A 129 20.07 9.49 7.61
CA MET A 129 19.32 8.23 7.64
C MET A 129 18.27 8.17 6.54
N THR A 130 17.47 9.23 6.40
CA THR A 130 16.44 9.32 5.35
C THR A 130 17.08 9.36 3.96
N ASP A 131 18.18 10.08 3.77
CA ASP A 131 18.94 10.10 2.51
C ASP A 131 19.34 8.67 2.10
N LYS A 132 19.97 7.90 3.00
CA LYS A 132 20.45 6.55 2.71
C LYS A 132 19.32 5.60 2.32
N TYR A 133 18.19 5.66 3.00
CA TYR A 133 17.00 4.86 2.65
C TYR A 133 16.46 5.28 1.28
N LEU A 134 16.26 6.58 1.03
CA LEU A 134 15.75 7.06 -0.25
C LEU A 134 16.69 6.73 -1.41
N ILE A 135 18.01 6.86 -1.23
CA ILE A 135 19.01 6.47 -2.24
C ILE A 135 18.89 4.98 -2.55
N ARG A 136 18.83 4.11 -1.53
CA ARG A 136 18.74 2.66 -1.74
C ARG A 136 17.44 2.26 -2.42
N ILE A 137 16.32 2.83 -1.98
CA ILE A 137 14.99 2.59 -2.58
C ILE A 137 14.98 3.03 -4.05
N LEU A 138 15.45 4.25 -4.34
CA LEU A 138 15.38 4.83 -5.69
C LEU A 138 16.46 4.30 -6.64
N ASN A 139 17.66 4.00 -6.17
CA ASN A 139 18.70 3.40 -7.04
C ASN A 139 18.29 2.01 -7.52
N ASN A 140 17.57 1.24 -6.68
CA ASN A 140 17.08 -0.10 -6.98
C ASN A 140 18.12 -0.97 -7.70
N LYS A 141 19.05 -1.51 -6.90
CA LYS A 141 20.23 -2.29 -7.30
C LYS A 141 20.06 -3.06 -8.63
N PRO A 142 20.80 -2.70 -9.69
CA PRO A 142 20.67 -3.33 -11.01
C PRO A 142 20.79 -4.86 -10.99
N GLU A 143 21.64 -5.41 -10.13
CA GLU A 143 21.85 -6.84 -9.97
C GLU A 143 20.62 -7.60 -9.44
N LEU A 144 19.72 -6.91 -8.73
CA LEU A 144 18.44 -7.44 -8.26
C LEU A 144 17.26 -6.92 -9.10
N ASN A 145 17.51 -6.08 -10.10
CA ASN A 145 16.49 -5.37 -10.89
C ASN A 145 16.64 -5.61 -12.40
N PRO A 146 16.56 -6.87 -12.88
CA PRO A 146 16.69 -7.18 -14.30
C PRO A 146 15.58 -6.53 -15.16
N GLY A 147 14.46 -6.16 -14.56
CA GLY A 147 13.35 -5.47 -15.22
C GLY A 147 13.51 -3.96 -15.34
N ASN A 148 14.63 -3.38 -14.88
CA ASN A 148 14.89 -1.94 -14.85
C ASN A 148 13.73 -1.11 -14.26
N ILE A 149 13.15 -1.61 -13.16
CA ILE A 149 12.04 -0.95 -12.46
C ILE A 149 12.54 0.34 -11.81
N GLU A 150 11.97 1.46 -12.22
CA GLU A 150 12.19 2.76 -11.59
C GLU A 150 11.15 3.04 -10.50
N ARG A 151 11.56 2.93 -9.25
CA ARG A 151 10.72 3.25 -8.09
C ARG A 151 10.49 4.75 -7.92
N GLN A 152 9.28 5.14 -7.56
CA GLN A 152 8.89 6.47 -7.12
C GLN A 152 8.49 6.39 -5.65
N VAL A 153 8.81 7.44 -4.90
CA VAL A 153 8.43 7.58 -3.49
C VAL A 153 7.46 8.74 -3.34
N MET A 154 6.34 8.48 -2.69
CA MET A 154 5.48 9.49 -2.07
C MET A 154 6.00 9.73 -0.66
N PHE A 155 6.40 10.98 -0.40
CA PHE A 155 6.87 11.40 0.92
C PHE A 155 5.65 11.84 1.72
N ARG A 156 5.24 11.03 2.69
CA ARG A 156 4.17 11.39 3.62
C ARG A 156 4.76 12.23 4.74
N VAL A 157 4.31 13.47 4.80
CA VAL A 157 4.69 14.47 5.81
C VAL A 157 3.87 14.19 7.05
N GLY A 158 4.52 13.90 8.18
CA GLY A 158 3.82 13.71 9.44
C GLY A 158 4.61 12.86 10.42
N ARG A 159 3.86 12.10 11.22
CA ARG A 159 4.37 11.14 12.18
C ARG A 159 3.92 9.73 11.82
N THR A 160 4.70 8.75 12.24
CA THR A 160 4.31 7.32 12.21
C THR A 160 3.26 7.09 13.30
N LEU A 161 2.41 6.07 13.15
CA LEU A 161 1.49 5.62 14.20
C LEU A 161 2.20 5.47 15.57
N ASP A 162 1.55 5.91 16.65
CA ASP A 162 2.11 5.99 18.02
C ASP A 162 3.30 6.97 18.20
N GLY A 163 3.70 7.69 17.14
CA GLY A 163 4.70 8.76 17.17
C GLY A 163 4.20 10.10 17.71
N GLY A 164 2.91 10.20 18.02
CA GLY A 164 2.27 11.34 18.69
C GLY A 164 1.10 11.94 17.90
N TYR A 165 0.01 12.24 18.59
CA TYR A 165 -1.25 12.72 18.02
C TYR A 165 -1.54 14.19 18.29
N GLU A 166 -0.67 14.87 19.05
CA GLU A 166 -0.81 16.28 19.35
C GLU A 166 -0.61 17.12 18.09
N LEU A 167 -1.38 18.19 17.93
CA LEU A 167 -1.18 19.12 16.82
C LEU A 167 0.25 19.71 16.90
N PRO A 168 0.92 19.91 15.76
CA PRO A 168 2.11 20.75 15.72
C PRO A 168 1.81 22.12 16.36
N GLN A 169 2.62 22.55 17.32
CA GLN A 169 2.33 23.75 18.12
C GLN A 169 2.50 25.05 17.33
N ASP A 170 3.28 25.01 16.24
CA ASP A 170 3.48 26.12 15.32
C ASP A 170 3.48 25.60 13.88
N PHE A 171 2.41 25.91 13.14
CA PHE A 171 2.24 25.45 11.76
C PHE A 171 3.18 26.16 10.78
N ASP A 172 3.64 27.37 11.06
CA ASP A 172 4.57 28.09 10.18
C ASP A 172 5.97 27.49 10.27
N ILE A 173 6.43 27.18 11.49
CA ILE A 173 7.69 26.45 11.69
C ILE A 173 7.59 25.07 11.05
N TYR A 174 6.51 24.34 11.26
CA TYR A 174 6.34 23.02 10.64
C TYR A 174 6.37 23.12 9.10
N ALA A 175 5.66 24.08 8.52
CA ALA A 175 5.69 24.32 7.08
C ALA A 175 7.09 24.69 6.58
N ALA A 176 7.87 25.47 7.33
CA ALA A 176 9.26 25.78 7.00
C ALA A 176 10.16 24.54 7.03
N LEU A 177 10.00 23.65 8.00
CA LEU A 177 10.72 22.36 8.07
C LEU A 177 10.41 21.50 6.84
N VAL A 178 9.13 21.38 6.46
CA VAL A 178 8.72 20.64 5.26
C VAL A 178 9.24 21.30 3.99
N GLY A 179 9.27 22.64 3.92
CA GLY A 179 9.90 23.38 2.84
C GLY A 179 11.39 23.04 2.66
N LYS A 180 12.13 22.81 3.76
CA LYS A 180 13.52 22.31 3.69
C LYS A 180 13.62 20.90 3.13
N LEU A 181 12.64 20.03 3.40
CA LEU A 181 12.59 18.70 2.79
C LEU A 181 12.21 18.76 1.31
N ALA A 182 11.26 19.61 0.92
CA ALA A 182 10.93 19.84 -0.48
C ALA A 182 12.14 20.38 -1.26
N ASP A 183 12.90 21.30 -0.66
CA ASP A 183 14.16 21.79 -1.23
C ASP A 183 15.14 20.62 -1.39
N ARG A 184 15.40 19.87 -0.31
CA ARG A 184 16.38 18.79 -0.28
C ARG A 184 16.04 17.64 -1.24
N TYR A 185 14.80 17.16 -1.25
CA TYR A 185 14.41 15.91 -1.91
C TYR A 185 13.62 16.12 -3.21
N SER A 186 13.10 17.32 -3.47
CA SER A 186 12.40 17.65 -4.70
C SER A 186 13.26 18.53 -5.63
N LEU A 187 13.59 19.75 -5.21
CA LEU A 187 14.29 20.71 -6.07
C LEU A 187 15.79 20.39 -6.22
N ASN A 188 16.47 20.17 -5.10
CA ASN A 188 17.92 19.99 -5.00
C ASN A 188 18.33 18.52 -4.77
N TYR A 189 17.46 17.56 -5.07
CA TYR A 189 17.67 16.13 -4.84
C TYR A 189 19.00 15.57 -5.38
N LYS A 190 19.56 16.13 -6.45
CA LYS A 190 20.86 15.67 -6.97
C LYS A 190 21.99 15.87 -5.95
N LYS A 191 21.89 16.89 -5.08
CA LYS A 191 22.89 17.16 -4.02
C LYS A 191 22.89 16.11 -2.91
N THR A 192 21.81 15.34 -2.78
CA THR A 192 21.75 14.23 -1.81
C THR A 192 22.22 12.91 -2.41
N GLY A 193 22.50 12.85 -3.72
CA GLY A 193 22.83 11.61 -4.43
C GLY A 193 21.60 10.80 -4.83
N LEU A 194 20.38 11.33 -4.65
CA LEU A 194 19.17 10.69 -5.16
C LEU A 194 19.20 10.66 -6.71
N PRO A 195 18.85 9.53 -7.35
CA PRO A 195 18.87 9.43 -8.82
C PRO A 195 17.72 10.24 -9.47
N ARG A 196 16.65 10.52 -8.72
CA ARG A 196 15.48 11.28 -9.16
C ARG A 196 14.80 11.97 -7.98
N LYS A 197 14.05 13.02 -8.29
CA LYS A 197 13.33 13.81 -7.29
C LYS A 197 12.12 13.10 -6.71
N ILE A 198 11.80 13.42 -5.46
CA ILE A 198 10.51 13.13 -4.85
C ILE A 198 9.47 14.06 -5.45
N LYS A 199 8.47 13.48 -6.12
CA LYS A 199 7.41 14.22 -6.82
C LYS A 199 6.15 14.39 -5.99
N TYR A 200 5.79 13.39 -5.19
CA TYR A 200 4.53 13.37 -4.42
C TYR A 200 4.80 13.66 -2.95
N TRP A 201 4.04 14.61 -2.41
CA TRP A 201 4.07 15.02 -1.02
C TRP A 201 2.65 14.94 -0.47
N GLU A 202 2.42 13.96 0.40
CA GLU A 202 1.15 13.83 1.10
C GLU A 202 1.24 14.51 2.46
N ILE A 203 0.26 15.33 2.81
CA ILE A 203 0.24 16.10 4.04
C ILE A 203 -0.62 15.40 5.10
N TRP A 204 0.06 14.88 6.12
CA TRP A 204 -0.47 14.14 7.26
C TRP A 204 -1.00 12.74 6.93
N ASN A 205 -1.55 12.08 7.95
CA ASN A 205 -2.21 10.78 7.88
C ASN A 205 -3.45 10.80 8.77
N GLU A 206 -4.60 10.39 8.24
CA GLU A 206 -5.85 10.15 8.98
C GLU A 206 -6.23 11.25 10.00
N PRO A 207 -6.28 12.54 9.61
CA PRO A 207 -6.66 13.60 10.53
C PRO A 207 -8.12 13.49 11.02
N ASP A 208 -8.92 12.63 10.41
CA ASP A 208 -10.26 12.24 10.85
C ASP A 208 -10.28 11.26 12.03
N LEU A 209 -9.12 10.71 12.43
CA LEU A 209 -8.96 9.89 13.63
C LEU A 209 -8.21 10.68 14.71
N THR A 210 -8.81 10.79 15.90
CA THR A 210 -8.29 11.66 16.96
C THR A 210 -7.01 11.14 17.63
N PHE A 211 -6.65 9.87 17.39
CA PHE A 211 -5.36 9.29 17.76
C PHE A 211 -4.26 9.48 16.70
N PHE A 212 -4.56 10.14 15.58
CA PHE A 212 -3.59 10.68 14.62
C PHE A 212 -3.60 12.21 14.58
N TRP A 213 -4.73 12.84 14.90
CA TRP A 213 -4.87 14.29 15.00
C TRP A 213 -5.83 14.62 16.13
N ASN A 214 -5.30 14.89 17.33
CA ASN A 214 -6.10 15.08 18.54
C ASN A 214 -6.76 16.46 18.59
N ASN A 215 -7.69 16.69 17.66
CA ASN A 215 -8.53 17.87 17.58
C ASN A 215 -9.84 17.53 16.84
N ASN A 216 -10.97 18.01 17.36
CA ASN A 216 -12.27 17.84 16.71
C ASN A 216 -12.68 19.04 15.83
N ASN A 217 -11.81 20.04 15.66
CA ASN A 217 -12.03 21.15 14.75
C ASN A 217 -11.22 20.93 13.44
N PRO A 218 -11.89 20.52 12.34
CA PRO A 218 -11.23 20.28 11.06
C PRO A 218 -10.52 21.50 10.48
N GLU A 219 -10.97 22.73 10.80
CA GLU A 219 -10.33 23.97 10.32
C GLU A 219 -8.86 24.06 10.74
N LYS A 220 -8.48 23.44 11.86
CA LYS A 220 -7.07 23.37 12.28
C LYS A 220 -6.24 22.52 11.34
N TYR A 221 -6.79 21.43 10.82
CA TYR A 221 -6.11 20.64 9.81
C TYR A 221 -6.04 21.42 8.48
N TYR A 222 -7.10 22.14 8.08
CA TYR A 222 -7.08 22.91 6.83
C TYR A 222 -6.05 24.03 6.85
N GLU A 223 -5.94 24.74 7.99
CA GLU A 223 -4.93 25.77 8.23
C GLU A 223 -3.51 25.19 8.07
N PHE A 224 -3.26 24.06 8.76
CA PHE A 224 -2.01 23.32 8.67
C PHE A 224 -1.70 22.88 7.23
N TYR A 225 -2.65 22.21 6.57
CA TYR A 225 -2.54 21.75 5.19
C TYR A 225 -2.16 22.89 4.25
N SER A 226 -2.88 24.02 4.32
CA SER A 226 -2.65 25.18 3.47
C SER A 226 -1.23 25.75 3.64
N LYS A 227 -0.75 25.90 4.89
CA LYS A 227 0.60 26.40 5.16
C LYS A 227 1.66 25.47 4.60
N VAL A 228 1.54 24.16 4.84
CA VAL A 228 2.50 23.16 4.35
C VAL A 228 2.48 23.05 2.82
N ALA A 229 1.30 22.97 2.20
CA ALA A 229 1.14 22.90 0.74
C ALA A 229 1.75 24.12 0.04
N LYS A 230 1.50 25.32 0.57
CA LYS A 230 2.08 26.57 0.05
C LYS A 230 3.60 26.60 0.21
N ALA A 231 4.14 26.14 1.35
CA ALA A 231 5.59 26.06 1.55
C ALA A 231 6.28 25.10 0.57
N ILE A 232 5.69 23.93 0.29
CA ILE A 232 6.21 22.99 -0.71
C ILE A 232 6.18 23.62 -2.11
N LYS A 233 5.04 24.19 -2.52
CA LYS A 233 4.87 24.80 -3.85
C LYS A 233 5.72 26.04 -4.07
N ALA A 234 6.03 26.79 -3.01
CA ALA A 234 6.96 27.91 -3.08
C ALA A 234 8.39 27.48 -3.43
N VAL A 235 8.77 26.26 -3.05
CA VAL A 235 10.09 25.69 -3.35
C VAL A 235 10.12 24.97 -4.70
N ASP A 236 9.18 24.05 -4.93
CA ASP A 236 9.03 23.36 -6.22
C ASP A 236 7.58 23.44 -6.70
N PRO A 237 7.25 24.39 -7.59
CA PRO A 237 5.91 24.52 -8.17
C PRO A 237 5.42 23.26 -8.90
N SER A 238 6.35 22.40 -9.35
CA SER A 238 6.04 21.15 -10.06
C SER A 238 5.87 19.93 -9.13
N ALA A 239 6.12 20.07 -7.83
CA ALA A 239 5.80 19.04 -6.85
C ALA A 239 4.29 18.82 -6.80
N LYS A 240 3.85 17.57 -6.66
CA LYS A 240 2.45 17.19 -6.45
C LYS A 240 2.17 17.17 -4.96
N VAL A 241 1.27 18.02 -4.48
CA VAL A 241 0.87 18.09 -3.07
C VAL A 241 -0.58 17.65 -2.90
N GLY A 242 -0.87 16.91 -1.83
CA GLY A 242 -2.20 16.37 -1.61
C GLY A 242 -2.40 15.87 -0.19
N GLY A 243 -3.63 15.45 0.09
CA GLY A 243 -4.12 15.03 1.39
C GLY A 243 -5.58 14.59 1.27
N ALA A 244 -6.26 14.16 2.32
CA ALA A 244 -5.84 14.18 3.71
C ALA A 244 -5.20 12.87 4.21
N GLY A 245 -5.17 11.84 3.37
CA GLY A 245 -5.03 10.47 3.83
C GLY A 245 -6.18 10.11 4.77
N ALA A 246 -7.41 10.52 4.42
CA ALA A 246 -8.57 10.35 5.28
C ALA A 246 -8.86 8.85 5.52
N ALA A 247 -8.95 8.44 6.78
CA ALA A 247 -9.20 7.04 7.17
C ALA A 247 -10.50 6.51 6.57
N ASN A 248 -11.54 7.36 6.56
CA ASN A 248 -12.80 7.03 5.94
C ASN A 248 -12.92 7.61 4.53
N GLY A 249 -12.51 6.82 3.52
CA GLY A 249 -12.67 7.18 2.12
C GLY A 249 -14.13 7.24 1.62
N LEU A 250 -15.09 6.65 2.34
CA LEU A 250 -16.53 6.84 2.06
C LEU A 250 -17.16 7.81 3.06
N ASN A 251 -16.97 9.11 2.81
CA ASN A 251 -17.54 10.15 3.67
C ASN A 251 -18.06 11.35 2.84
N PRO A 252 -19.10 11.17 2.00
CA PRO A 252 -19.66 12.28 1.24
C PRO A 252 -20.18 13.37 2.17
N GLY A 253 -19.80 14.62 1.92
CA GLY A 253 -20.08 15.75 2.81
C GLY A 253 -19.21 15.79 4.08
N GLY A 254 -18.25 14.87 4.21
CA GLY A 254 -17.38 14.74 5.37
C GLY A 254 -16.30 15.83 5.43
N ALA A 255 -15.89 16.16 6.65
CA ALA A 255 -14.96 17.27 6.88
C ALA A 255 -13.60 17.12 6.17
N TYR A 256 -13.05 15.91 6.07
CA TYR A 256 -11.68 15.72 5.58
C TYR A 256 -11.57 15.38 4.09
N LEU A 257 -12.70 15.25 3.40
CA LEU A 257 -12.78 15.13 1.93
C LEU A 257 -13.39 16.41 1.36
N ASP A 258 -14.70 16.56 1.49
CA ASP A 258 -15.47 17.72 1.05
C ASP A 258 -14.98 19.03 1.69
N GLY A 259 -14.82 19.04 3.02
CA GLY A 259 -14.41 20.24 3.75
C GLY A 259 -13.00 20.72 3.37
N LEU A 260 -12.05 19.79 3.17
CA LEU A 260 -10.71 20.13 2.68
C LEU A 260 -10.76 20.74 1.28
N LEU A 261 -11.50 20.13 0.34
CA LEU A 261 -11.63 20.65 -1.03
C LEU A 261 -12.28 22.03 -1.06
N ALA A 262 -13.35 22.23 -0.28
CA ALA A 262 -14.03 23.51 -0.12
C ALA A 262 -13.07 24.58 0.43
N TYR A 263 -12.29 24.24 1.46
CA TYR A 263 -11.29 25.14 2.02
C TYR A 263 -10.22 25.50 0.99
N CYS A 264 -9.68 24.51 0.26
CA CYS A 264 -8.67 24.75 -0.77
C CYS A 264 -9.19 25.67 -1.88
N GLN A 265 -10.43 25.46 -2.33
CA GLN A 265 -11.08 26.29 -3.34
C GLN A 265 -11.24 27.74 -2.84
N LYS A 266 -11.71 27.92 -1.60
CA LYS A 266 -11.93 29.24 -1.00
C LYS A 266 -10.63 30.02 -0.74
N ASN A 267 -9.56 29.34 -0.35
CA ASN A 267 -8.32 29.96 0.12
C ASN A 267 -7.15 29.88 -0.87
N ASN A 268 -7.42 29.45 -2.11
CA ASN A 268 -6.40 29.19 -3.14
C ASN A 268 -5.24 28.34 -2.60
N SER A 269 -5.57 27.30 -1.82
CA SER A 269 -4.57 26.37 -1.31
C SER A 269 -4.27 25.32 -2.37
N PRO A 270 -2.98 25.05 -2.67
CA PRO A 270 -2.64 24.05 -3.69
C PRO A 270 -3.10 22.65 -3.30
N ILE A 271 -3.75 21.95 -4.23
CA ILE A 271 -4.08 20.54 -4.13
C ILE A 271 -4.02 19.89 -5.52
N ASP A 272 -3.08 18.97 -5.72
CA ASP A 272 -2.86 18.25 -6.98
C ASP A 272 -3.41 16.83 -6.96
N PHE A 273 -3.72 16.30 -5.78
CA PHE A 273 -4.39 15.03 -5.58
C PHE A 273 -5.15 15.00 -4.25
N LEU A 274 -6.22 14.23 -4.20
CA LEU A 274 -6.93 13.88 -2.98
C LEU A 274 -6.57 12.46 -2.57
N SER A 275 -6.16 12.27 -1.31
CA SER A 275 -5.81 10.97 -0.74
C SER A 275 -6.75 10.51 0.36
N TRP A 276 -7.01 9.21 0.39
CA TRP A 276 -8.01 8.55 1.24
C TRP A 276 -7.67 7.07 1.41
N HIS A 277 -8.24 6.43 2.43
CA HIS A 277 -7.97 5.03 2.77
C HIS A 277 -9.23 4.16 2.59
N TYR A 278 -9.00 2.87 2.40
CA TYR A 278 -10.06 1.87 2.38
C TYR A 278 -9.61 0.55 3.00
N TYR A 279 -10.29 0.16 4.07
CA TYR A 279 -10.17 -1.18 4.62
C TYR A 279 -11.47 -1.94 4.49
N GLY A 280 -11.42 -3.16 3.95
CA GLY A 280 -12.58 -4.00 3.72
C GLY A 280 -13.30 -4.53 4.97
N HIS A 281 -12.89 -4.14 6.19
CA HIS A 281 -13.28 -4.79 7.44
C HIS A 281 -14.79 -4.86 7.70
N LEU A 282 -15.58 -3.90 7.21
CA LEU A 282 -17.04 -3.85 7.40
C LEU A 282 -17.80 -4.88 6.55
N THR A 283 -17.33 -5.14 5.34
CA THR A 283 -18.07 -5.92 4.33
C THR A 283 -17.31 -7.13 3.81
N CYS A 284 -15.99 -7.14 3.97
CA CYS A 284 -15.01 -7.99 3.30
C CYS A 284 -15.17 -8.00 1.78
N ASP A 285 -15.75 -6.95 1.20
CA ASP A 285 -16.09 -6.93 -0.22
C ASP A 285 -15.06 -6.12 -1.03
N PRO A 286 -14.26 -6.75 -1.92
CA PRO A 286 -13.33 -6.00 -2.77
C PRO A 286 -14.04 -5.03 -3.72
N GLN A 287 -15.31 -5.26 -4.07
CA GLN A 287 -16.04 -4.36 -4.97
C GLN A 287 -16.46 -3.04 -4.33
N ASN A 288 -16.46 -2.91 -2.99
CA ASN A 288 -16.82 -1.63 -2.39
C ASN A 288 -15.82 -0.51 -2.74
N ILE A 289 -14.58 -0.83 -3.15
CA ILE A 289 -13.65 0.17 -3.68
C ILE A 289 -14.20 0.92 -4.91
N ILE A 290 -15.12 0.30 -5.68
CA ILE A 290 -15.82 0.95 -6.80
C ILE A 290 -16.78 2.01 -6.26
N ASP A 291 -17.52 1.69 -5.20
CA ASP A 291 -18.44 2.62 -4.55
C ASP A 291 -17.68 3.84 -4.00
N LEU A 292 -16.53 3.60 -3.34
CA LEU A 292 -15.65 4.66 -2.87
C LEU A 292 -15.10 5.50 -4.02
N GLY A 293 -14.52 4.88 -5.05
CA GLY A 293 -13.98 5.59 -6.21
C GLY A 293 -15.03 6.46 -6.90
N ASN A 294 -16.26 5.97 -7.05
CA ASN A 294 -17.36 6.74 -7.62
C ASN A 294 -17.78 7.92 -6.72
N SER A 295 -17.84 7.70 -5.41
CA SER A 295 -18.12 8.77 -4.44
C SER A 295 -17.05 9.85 -4.49
N ILE A 296 -15.77 9.49 -4.49
CA ILE A 296 -14.65 10.42 -4.58
C ILE A 296 -14.68 11.18 -5.91
N GLN A 297 -14.95 10.51 -7.04
CA GLN A 297 -15.09 11.18 -8.33
C GLN A 297 -16.19 12.26 -8.30
N LYS A 298 -17.33 11.95 -7.69
CA LYS A 298 -18.43 12.89 -7.52
C LYS A 298 -18.01 14.08 -6.64
N THR A 299 -17.40 13.82 -5.48
CA THR A 299 -16.89 14.84 -4.58
C THR A 299 -15.89 15.76 -5.27
N LEU A 300 -14.90 15.21 -6.00
CA LEU A 300 -13.95 16.00 -6.80
C LEU A 300 -14.66 16.90 -7.81
N GLY A 301 -15.68 16.38 -8.50
CA GLY A 301 -16.47 17.18 -9.45
C GLY A 301 -17.25 18.32 -8.80
N GLN A 302 -17.84 18.08 -7.62
CA GLN A 302 -18.62 19.09 -6.90
C GLN A 302 -17.80 20.34 -6.54
N TYR A 303 -16.51 20.17 -6.21
CA TYR A 303 -15.63 21.28 -5.85
C TYR A 303 -14.71 21.77 -6.99
N GLY A 304 -14.94 21.32 -8.23
CA GLY A 304 -14.18 21.79 -9.40
C GLY A 304 -12.80 21.16 -9.58
N TYR A 305 -12.54 20.01 -8.96
CA TYR A 305 -11.28 19.28 -8.99
C TYR A 305 -11.31 17.99 -9.81
N SER A 306 -12.21 17.86 -10.81
CA SER A 306 -12.35 16.63 -11.62
C SER A 306 -11.06 16.16 -12.31
N ASN A 307 -10.10 17.07 -12.53
CA ASN A 307 -8.85 16.81 -13.25
C ASN A 307 -7.70 16.35 -12.35
N ILE A 308 -7.85 16.42 -11.02
CA ILE A 308 -6.78 16.00 -10.11
C ILE A 308 -6.79 14.47 -9.90
N GLU A 309 -5.72 13.95 -9.33
CA GLU A 309 -5.62 12.53 -9.02
C GLU A 309 -6.41 12.18 -7.75
N SER A 310 -6.98 10.99 -7.71
CA SER A 310 -7.58 10.33 -6.55
C SER A 310 -6.69 9.15 -6.17
N ILE A 311 -6.12 9.19 -4.96
CA ILE A 311 -5.11 8.24 -4.53
C ILE A 311 -5.59 7.49 -3.28
N CYS A 312 -5.72 6.17 -3.37
CA CYS A 312 -6.00 5.33 -2.22
C CYS A 312 -4.68 5.02 -1.48
N THR A 313 -4.31 5.82 -0.48
CA THR A 313 -2.98 5.80 0.15
C THR A 313 -2.80 4.69 1.18
N GLU A 314 -3.89 4.05 1.60
CA GLU A 314 -3.86 2.78 2.34
C GLU A 314 -5.05 1.93 1.95
N TRP A 315 -4.78 0.66 1.65
CA TRP A 315 -5.84 -0.34 1.59
C TRP A 315 -5.36 -1.73 2.02
N ASN A 316 -6.26 -2.46 2.67
CA ASN A 316 -6.14 -3.88 2.98
C ASN A 316 -7.55 -4.41 3.32
N SER A 317 -7.68 -5.71 3.60
CA SER A 317 -8.92 -6.31 4.09
C SER A 317 -9.33 -5.82 5.49
N THR A 318 -8.38 -5.41 6.33
CA THR A 318 -8.66 -4.91 7.68
C THR A 318 -7.52 -4.05 8.22
N PRO A 319 -7.80 -3.02 9.05
CA PRO A 319 -6.77 -2.24 9.74
C PRO A 319 -6.45 -2.81 11.15
N PHE A 320 -7.12 -3.88 11.59
CA PHE A 320 -7.05 -4.35 12.98
C PHE A 320 -5.95 -5.39 13.19
N GLY A 321 -4.91 -5.04 13.96
CA GLY A 321 -3.72 -5.88 14.14
C GLY A 321 -3.91 -7.00 15.16
N SER A 322 -3.61 -8.24 14.76
CA SER A 322 -3.45 -9.38 15.66
C SER A 322 -2.67 -10.50 14.96
N VAL A 323 -2.06 -11.42 15.70
CA VAL A 323 -1.37 -12.60 15.13
C VAL A 323 -2.28 -13.42 14.20
N ASN A 324 -3.58 -13.48 14.51
CA ASN A 324 -4.58 -14.16 13.69
C ASN A 324 -4.81 -13.41 12.38
N VAL A 325 -4.98 -12.09 12.44
CA VAL A 325 -5.16 -11.25 11.25
C VAL A 325 -3.94 -11.30 10.34
N PHE A 326 -2.72 -11.19 10.90
CA PHE A 326 -1.50 -11.22 10.10
C PHE A 326 -1.33 -12.52 9.31
N THR A 327 -1.74 -13.65 9.89
CA THR A 327 -1.83 -14.93 9.16
C THR A 327 -2.88 -14.84 8.05
N LYS A 328 -4.08 -14.35 8.34
CA LYS A 328 -5.17 -14.26 7.36
C LYS A 328 -4.82 -13.38 6.17
N VAL A 329 -4.20 -12.21 6.38
CA VAL A 329 -3.79 -11.30 5.29
C VAL A 329 -2.63 -11.83 4.44
N GLN A 330 -2.01 -12.95 4.80
CA GLN A 330 -0.96 -13.61 4.02
C GLN A 330 -1.45 -14.90 3.33
N SER A 331 -2.69 -15.31 3.59
CA SER A 331 -3.32 -16.53 3.06
C SER A 331 -3.68 -16.44 1.57
N ALA A 332 -4.01 -17.57 0.95
CA ALA A 332 -4.52 -17.60 -0.43
C ALA A 332 -5.89 -16.91 -0.56
N GLN A 333 -6.69 -16.90 0.51
CA GLN A 333 -7.94 -16.13 0.54
C GLN A 333 -7.68 -14.62 0.42
N ASN A 334 -6.65 -14.09 1.10
CA ASN A 334 -6.27 -12.68 0.91
C ASN A 334 -5.67 -12.43 -0.47
N ALA A 335 -4.91 -13.39 -1.02
CA ALA A 335 -4.40 -13.27 -2.38
C ALA A 335 -5.53 -13.04 -3.39
N ALA A 336 -6.65 -13.76 -3.24
CA ALA A 336 -7.86 -13.55 -4.03
C ALA A 336 -8.56 -12.22 -3.71
N TYR A 337 -8.59 -11.77 -2.45
CA TYR A 337 -9.08 -10.43 -2.11
C TYR A 337 -8.27 -9.32 -2.78
N ILE A 338 -6.93 -9.41 -2.72
CA ILE A 338 -5.98 -8.48 -3.34
C ILE A 338 -6.19 -8.43 -4.85
N ALA A 339 -6.17 -9.58 -5.52
CA ALA A 339 -6.34 -9.63 -6.98
C ALA A 339 -7.69 -9.04 -7.39
N SER A 340 -8.77 -9.40 -6.68
CA SER A 340 -10.11 -8.84 -6.95
C SER A 340 -10.14 -7.32 -6.73
N SER A 341 -9.50 -6.82 -5.68
CA SER A 341 -9.44 -5.37 -5.37
C SER A 341 -8.67 -4.61 -6.45
N LEU A 342 -7.52 -5.13 -6.88
CA LEU A 342 -6.72 -4.53 -7.96
C LEU A 342 -7.50 -4.52 -9.29
N ILE A 343 -8.25 -5.59 -9.59
CA ILE A 343 -9.15 -5.63 -10.75
C ILE A 343 -10.24 -4.56 -10.61
N CYS A 344 -10.95 -4.51 -9.47
CA CYS A 344 -12.01 -3.55 -9.23
C CYS A 344 -11.53 -2.10 -9.33
N MET A 345 -10.32 -1.81 -8.82
CA MET A 345 -9.70 -0.49 -8.93
C MET A 345 -9.46 -0.07 -10.37
N GLN A 346 -9.39 -0.97 -11.36
CA GLN A 346 -9.33 -0.57 -12.77
C GLN A 346 -10.62 0.10 -13.25
N HIS A 347 -11.77 -0.13 -12.60
CA HIS A 347 -13.09 0.33 -13.07
C HIS A 347 -13.64 1.56 -12.31
N CYS A 348 -12.83 2.22 -11.49
CA CYS A 348 -13.25 3.42 -10.74
C CYS A 348 -12.15 4.49 -10.68
N LYS A 349 -12.46 5.66 -10.11
CA LYS A 349 -11.53 6.79 -9.93
C LYS A 349 -10.55 6.55 -8.78
N VAL A 350 -9.66 5.60 -9.00
CA VAL A 350 -8.44 5.32 -8.22
C VAL A 350 -7.28 5.40 -9.20
N ASP A 351 -6.58 6.54 -9.22
CA ASP A 351 -5.47 6.76 -10.16
C ASP A 351 -4.18 6.08 -9.70
N LYS A 352 -3.99 5.97 -8.38
CA LYS A 352 -2.92 5.23 -7.70
C LYS A 352 -3.47 4.60 -6.42
N ALA A 353 -2.85 3.51 -5.99
CA ALA A 353 -3.18 2.88 -4.72
C ALA A 353 -1.93 2.33 -4.02
N TYR A 354 -1.98 2.26 -2.70
CA TYR A 354 -0.90 1.82 -1.84
C TYR A 354 -1.41 0.80 -0.83
N TYR A 355 -1.09 -0.47 -1.04
CA TYR A 355 -1.48 -1.53 -0.12
C TYR A 355 -0.75 -1.37 1.21
N TYR A 356 -1.45 -1.52 2.34
CA TYR A 356 -0.86 -1.49 3.68
C TYR A 356 -0.67 -2.92 4.20
N ARG A 357 0.52 -3.53 4.13
CA ARG A 357 1.80 -2.97 3.63
C ARG A 357 2.66 -4.01 2.91
N GLY A 358 3.60 -3.55 2.11
CA GLY A 358 4.37 -4.38 1.18
C GLY A 358 5.60 -5.08 1.74
N ASP A 359 6.07 -4.72 2.94
CA ASP A 359 7.29 -5.27 3.54
C ASP A 359 7.00 -6.44 4.50
N ALA A 360 7.94 -6.74 5.41
CA ALA A 360 7.84 -7.82 6.39
C ALA A 360 7.32 -7.35 7.77
N SER A 361 6.89 -6.09 7.91
CA SER A 361 6.31 -5.62 9.17
C SER A 361 4.94 -6.27 9.43
N SER A 362 4.28 -5.96 10.55
CA SER A 362 2.89 -6.38 10.77
C SER A 362 1.99 -5.94 9.61
N PHE A 363 1.03 -6.80 9.22
CA PHE A 363 0.27 -6.74 7.95
C PHE A 363 1.06 -6.91 6.65
N GLY A 364 2.38 -7.08 6.76
CA GLY A 364 3.29 -7.22 5.65
C GLY A 364 2.99 -8.40 4.74
N LEU A 365 3.50 -8.33 3.52
CA LEU A 365 3.40 -9.40 2.52
C LEU A 365 4.40 -10.55 2.77
N PHE A 366 5.26 -10.47 3.79
CA PHE A 366 6.32 -11.44 4.05
C PHE A 366 6.33 -11.91 5.50
N ASN A 367 6.73 -13.16 5.71
CA ASN A 367 6.74 -13.81 7.03
C ASN A 367 7.95 -14.76 7.17
N ASP A 368 8.20 -15.24 8.40
CA ASP A 368 9.34 -16.09 8.75
C ASP A 368 8.94 -17.57 8.93
N SER A 369 7.85 -17.98 8.28
CA SER A 369 7.40 -19.38 8.31
C SER A 369 8.32 -20.27 7.48
N ASP A 370 8.42 -21.54 7.90
CA ASP A 370 9.08 -22.57 7.10
C ASP A 370 8.24 -22.88 5.85
N ASN A 371 8.92 -23.29 4.77
CA ASN A 371 8.26 -23.57 3.52
C ASN A 371 7.36 -24.81 3.64
N PRO A 372 6.08 -24.73 3.22
CA PRO A 372 5.13 -25.83 3.40
C PRO A 372 5.49 -27.09 2.61
N LYS A 373 6.24 -26.96 1.49
CA LYS A 373 6.70 -28.08 0.66
C LYS A 373 8.17 -28.45 0.87
N ALA A 374 8.95 -27.59 1.51
CA ALA A 374 10.38 -27.82 1.79
C ALA A 374 10.77 -27.21 3.15
N PRO A 375 10.33 -27.79 4.29
CA PRO A 375 10.45 -27.18 5.62
C PRO A 375 11.87 -26.87 6.09
N GLN A 376 12.90 -27.39 5.41
CA GLN A 376 14.30 -27.04 5.63
C GLN A 376 14.66 -25.61 5.17
N PHE A 377 13.80 -24.96 4.39
CA PHE A 377 13.97 -23.58 3.93
C PHE A 377 12.84 -22.69 4.47
N LYS A 378 13.13 -21.40 4.61
CA LYS A 378 12.10 -20.39 4.86
C LYS A 378 11.27 -20.13 3.61
N ASN A 379 10.05 -19.64 3.84
CA ASN A 379 9.26 -19.06 2.76
C ASN A 379 10.04 -17.94 2.09
N PHE A 380 10.06 -17.94 0.76
CA PHE A 380 10.57 -16.81 -0.02
C PHE A 380 9.53 -15.68 -0.11
N CYS A 381 8.25 -16.03 -0.09
CA CYS A 381 7.12 -15.12 -0.21
C CYS A 381 5.86 -15.69 0.48
N THR A 382 4.75 -14.94 0.42
CA THR A 382 3.42 -15.42 0.84
C THR A 382 2.48 -15.49 -0.36
N HIS A 383 1.32 -16.15 -0.20
CA HIS A 383 0.29 -16.16 -1.24
C HIS A 383 -0.17 -14.74 -1.61
N ALA A 384 -0.25 -13.83 -0.62
CA ALA A 384 -0.58 -12.43 -0.85
C ALA A 384 0.47 -11.73 -1.74
N ALA A 385 1.76 -11.97 -1.50
CA ALA A 385 2.84 -11.43 -2.32
C ALA A 385 2.81 -11.97 -3.77
N GLN A 386 2.49 -13.26 -3.92
CA GLN A 386 2.28 -13.88 -5.24
C GLN A 386 1.16 -13.19 -6.04
N SER A 387 0.12 -12.67 -5.36
CA SER A 387 -0.97 -11.93 -6.02
C SER A 387 -0.48 -10.65 -6.71
N PHE A 388 0.43 -9.91 -6.05
CA PHE A 388 1.11 -8.76 -6.66
C PHE A 388 2.00 -9.17 -7.83
N ASN A 389 2.74 -10.27 -7.72
CA ASN A 389 3.53 -10.81 -8.83
C ASN A 389 2.64 -11.13 -10.05
N LEU A 390 1.51 -11.82 -9.87
CA LEU A 390 0.59 -12.13 -10.96
C LEU A 390 -0.02 -10.86 -11.58
N PHE A 391 -0.41 -9.87 -10.76
CA PHE A 391 -0.91 -8.59 -11.28
C PHE A 391 0.16 -7.84 -12.08
N ALA A 392 1.42 -7.84 -11.63
CA ALA A 392 2.52 -7.18 -12.34
C ALA A 392 2.71 -7.73 -13.77
N ARG A 393 2.36 -8.99 -14.02
CA ARG A 393 2.41 -9.57 -15.37
C ARG A 393 1.40 -8.94 -16.33
N MET A 394 0.34 -8.31 -15.82
CA MET A 394 -0.62 -7.59 -16.66
C MET A 394 0.01 -6.37 -17.34
N PHE A 395 1.12 -5.82 -16.82
CA PHE A 395 1.87 -4.76 -17.51
C PHE A 395 2.55 -5.23 -18.81
N GLU A 396 2.75 -6.54 -19.02
CA GLU A 396 3.22 -7.11 -20.29
C GLU A 396 2.16 -6.95 -21.41
N THR A 397 0.90 -6.79 -21.03
CA THR A 397 -0.26 -6.69 -21.91
C THR A 397 -1.19 -5.55 -21.44
N PRO A 398 -0.71 -4.29 -21.49
CA PRO A 398 -1.30 -3.20 -20.73
C PRO A 398 -2.65 -2.71 -21.29
N PHE A 399 -3.06 -3.16 -22.47
CA PHE A 399 -4.28 -2.67 -23.06
C PHE A 399 -5.47 -3.55 -22.71
N ILE A 400 -6.36 -3.05 -21.86
CA ILE A 400 -7.50 -3.79 -21.30
C ILE A 400 -8.52 -4.09 -22.41
N ILE A 401 -9.05 -5.30 -22.44
CA ILE A 401 -10.08 -5.71 -23.40
C ILE A 401 -11.37 -6.10 -22.70
N SER A 402 -12.49 -5.91 -23.39
CA SER A 402 -13.83 -6.19 -22.86
C SER A 402 -14.06 -7.68 -22.64
N HIS A 403 -14.89 -7.98 -21.65
CA HIS A 403 -15.37 -9.31 -21.34
C HIS A 403 -16.81 -9.23 -20.81
N ASP A 404 -17.47 -10.37 -20.67
CA ASP A 404 -18.80 -10.43 -20.05
C ASP A 404 -18.73 -9.95 -18.58
N ASP A 405 -19.78 -9.30 -18.08
CA ASP A 405 -19.81 -8.79 -16.70
C ASP A 405 -19.69 -9.93 -15.67
N THR A 406 -18.69 -9.84 -14.81
CA THR A 406 -18.41 -10.86 -13.78
C THR A 406 -18.74 -10.37 -12.36
N LEU A 407 -19.15 -9.10 -12.18
CA LEU A 407 -19.33 -8.47 -10.88
C LEU A 407 -20.46 -9.11 -10.04
N SER A 408 -21.39 -9.81 -10.67
CA SER A 408 -22.47 -10.55 -10.00
C SER A 408 -22.06 -11.95 -9.50
N THR A 409 -20.81 -12.37 -9.75
CA THR A 409 -20.28 -13.69 -9.40
C THR A 409 -19.14 -13.59 -8.37
N GLY A 410 -18.64 -14.72 -7.87
CA GLY A 410 -17.41 -14.77 -7.06
C GLY A 410 -16.11 -14.56 -7.84
N ILE A 411 -16.17 -14.52 -9.18
CA ILE A 411 -15.01 -14.41 -10.05
C ILE A 411 -14.85 -12.98 -10.56
N SER A 412 -13.69 -12.38 -10.33
CA SER A 412 -13.27 -11.12 -10.94
C SER A 412 -12.26 -11.41 -12.05
N ILE A 413 -12.42 -10.81 -13.23
CA ILE A 413 -11.51 -10.98 -14.37
C ILE A 413 -10.97 -9.64 -14.81
N LEU A 414 -9.69 -9.64 -15.20
CA LEU A 414 -9.05 -8.59 -15.97
C LEU A 414 -8.27 -9.23 -17.11
N ALA A 415 -8.59 -8.83 -18.33
CA ALA A 415 -7.92 -9.31 -19.53
C ALA A 415 -7.25 -8.14 -20.24
N GLY A 416 -5.99 -8.33 -20.67
CA GLY A 416 -5.24 -7.31 -21.38
C GLY A 416 -4.42 -7.91 -22.51
N GLU A 417 -4.24 -7.15 -23.58
CA GLU A 417 -3.39 -7.53 -24.72
C GLU A 417 -2.18 -6.61 -24.87
N ASN A 418 -1.15 -7.11 -25.54
CA ASN A 418 0.02 -6.31 -25.88
C ASN A 418 -0.23 -5.45 -27.15
N ALA A 419 0.66 -4.49 -27.40
CA ALA A 419 0.56 -3.59 -28.56
C ALA A 419 0.52 -4.31 -29.92
N LYS A 420 1.19 -5.47 -30.00
CA LYS A 420 1.24 -6.30 -31.22
C LYS A 420 -0.02 -7.14 -31.43
N GLY A 421 -0.90 -7.21 -30.44
CA GLY A 421 -2.08 -8.07 -30.49
C GLY A 421 -1.77 -9.57 -30.52
N ASN A 422 -0.53 -10.02 -30.30
CA ASN A 422 -0.16 -11.44 -30.34
C ASN A 422 0.01 -12.07 -28.96
N LYS A 423 -0.16 -11.30 -27.88
CA LYS A 423 -0.11 -11.80 -26.50
C LYS A 423 -1.28 -11.28 -25.68
N LEU A 424 -1.84 -12.14 -24.85
CA LEU A 424 -2.96 -11.89 -23.95
C LEU A 424 -2.64 -12.44 -22.56
N ASN A 425 -2.76 -11.61 -21.53
CA ASN A 425 -2.80 -12.08 -20.14
C ASN A 425 -4.21 -11.91 -19.59
N ILE A 426 -4.68 -12.91 -18.85
CA ILE A 426 -5.98 -12.92 -18.20
C ILE A 426 -5.75 -13.27 -16.73
N LEU A 427 -5.98 -12.30 -15.85
CA LEU A 427 -5.98 -12.50 -14.41
C LEU A 427 -7.41 -12.80 -13.96
N ALA A 428 -7.62 -13.97 -13.36
CA ALA A 428 -8.90 -14.39 -12.81
C ALA A 428 -8.75 -14.66 -11.31
N SER A 429 -9.60 -14.06 -10.49
CA SER A 429 -9.60 -14.23 -9.05
C SER A 429 -10.96 -14.74 -8.58
N ASN A 430 -10.98 -15.83 -7.82
CA ASN A 430 -12.20 -16.40 -7.26
C ASN A 430 -12.23 -16.14 -5.75
N TYR A 431 -12.99 -15.13 -5.35
CA TYR A 431 -13.10 -14.68 -3.98
C TYR A 431 -14.56 -14.76 -3.48
N LYS A 432 -14.74 -15.43 -2.35
CA LYS A 432 -16.01 -15.48 -1.63
C LYS A 432 -15.92 -14.58 -0.40
N ILE A 433 -16.88 -13.67 -0.26
CA ILE A 433 -16.97 -12.82 0.93
C ILE A 433 -17.07 -13.72 2.16
N ASP A 434 -16.16 -13.48 3.10
CA ASP A 434 -16.17 -14.10 4.43
C ASP A 434 -16.00 -12.99 5.46
N LYS A 435 -17.04 -12.74 6.26
CA LYS A 435 -16.99 -11.69 7.30
C LYS A 435 -16.01 -12.02 8.42
N ASP A 436 -15.68 -13.29 8.62
CA ASP A 436 -14.70 -13.71 9.63
C ASP A 436 -13.25 -13.41 9.21
N PHE A 437 -13.05 -13.14 7.91
CA PHE A 437 -11.74 -12.87 7.34
C PHE A 437 -11.06 -11.63 7.95
N SER A 438 -11.84 -10.58 8.24
CA SER A 438 -11.34 -9.31 8.78
C SER A 438 -11.31 -9.22 10.31
N THR A 439 -11.88 -10.20 11.02
CA THR A 439 -11.99 -10.21 12.50
C THR A 439 -10.68 -10.62 13.17
N THR A 440 -10.60 -10.56 14.49
CA THR A 440 -9.47 -11.09 15.26
C THR A 440 -9.58 -12.60 15.57
N ASN A 441 -10.60 -13.28 15.07
CA ASN A 441 -10.77 -14.72 15.28
C ASN A 441 -9.65 -15.52 14.61
N PRO A 442 -9.28 -16.69 15.17
CA PRO A 442 -8.28 -17.57 14.58
C PRO A 442 -8.62 -17.97 13.13
N PRO A 443 -7.62 -18.11 12.25
CA PRO A 443 -7.84 -18.63 10.90
C PRO A 443 -8.40 -20.06 10.94
N LYS A 444 -9.35 -20.36 10.05
CA LYS A 444 -9.96 -21.69 9.95
C LYS A 444 -9.09 -22.62 9.11
N GLY A 445 -8.68 -23.75 9.68
CA GLY A 445 -7.98 -24.81 8.96
C GLY A 445 -6.53 -24.48 8.56
N ILE A 446 -5.96 -23.39 9.09
CA ILE A 446 -4.57 -22.97 8.80
C ILE A 446 -3.89 -22.66 10.14
N ALA A 447 -2.66 -23.13 10.31
CA ALA A 447 -1.84 -22.78 11.48
C ALA A 447 -1.39 -21.31 11.41
N LEU A 448 -1.10 -20.70 12.56
CA LEU A 448 -0.55 -19.35 12.57
C LEU A 448 0.80 -19.32 11.85
N TYR A 449 0.92 -18.39 10.90
CA TYR A 449 2.20 -18.15 10.23
C TYR A 449 3.14 -17.46 11.19
N ARG A 450 4.39 -17.93 11.26
CA ARG A 450 5.45 -17.26 11.99
C ARG A 450 5.75 -15.93 11.29
N GLN A 451 5.66 -14.84 12.03
CA GLN A 451 5.88 -13.49 11.51
C GLN A 451 7.30 -13.01 11.78
N HIS A 452 7.81 -12.10 10.95
CA HIS A 452 8.93 -11.27 11.36
C HIS A 452 8.48 -10.30 12.45
N TYR A 453 9.37 -10.02 13.38
CA TYR A 453 9.15 -9.03 14.44
C TYR A 453 10.47 -8.42 14.85
N LEU A 454 10.39 -7.31 15.58
CA LEU A 454 11.56 -6.59 16.05
C LEU A 454 12.45 -7.49 16.93
N ASP A 455 13.72 -7.63 16.59
CA ASP A 455 14.68 -8.39 17.39
C ASP A 455 14.99 -7.67 18.71
N THR A 456 14.24 -8.01 19.75
CA THR A 456 14.37 -7.46 21.10
C THR A 456 15.53 -8.04 21.91
N SER A 457 16.37 -8.91 21.33
CA SER A 457 17.59 -9.38 22.00
C SER A 457 18.66 -8.30 22.11
N ARG A 458 18.55 -7.25 21.28
CA ARG A 458 19.45 -6.10 21.23
C ARG A 458 18.74 -4.85 21.73
N THR A 459 19.48 -3.98 22.41
CA THR A 459 19.07 -2.62 22.78
C THR A 459 19.71 -1.61 21.84
N ILE A 460 19.26 -0.35 21.86
CA ILE A 460 19.85 0.71 21.04
C ILE A 460 21.37 0.88 21.28
N ASN A 461 21.84 0.66 22.51
CA ASN A 461 23.26 0.73 22.86
C ASN A 461 24.09 -0.42 22.25
N GLN A 462 23.42 -1.51 21.87
CA GLN A 462 24.02 -2.67 21.21
C GLN A 462 23.89 -2.60 19.69
N LEU A 463 23.23 -1.59 19.11
CA LEU A 463 23.13 -1.34 17.66
C LEU A 463 24.25 -0.41 17.15
N THR A 464 25.44 -0.53 17.73
CA THR A 464 26.59 0.37 17.48
C THR A 464 27.71 -0.29 16.67
N ASP A 465 27.53 -1.55 16.27
CA ASP A 465 28.42 -2.20 15.31
C ASP A 465 28.28 -1.54 13.93
N GLN A 466 29.34 -1.60 13.12
CA GLN A 466 29.38 -0.92 11.82
C GLN A 466 28.21 -1.33 10.91
N TRP A 467 27.88 -2.64 10.88
CA TRP A 467 26.80 -3.14 10.05
C TRP A 467 25.44 -2.59 10.51
N GLY A 468 25.15 -2.62 11.81
CA GLY A 468 23.93 -2.05 12.38
C GLY A 468 23.82 -0.54 12.16
N MET A 469 24.92 0.21 12.32
CA MET A 469 24.92 1.64 12.02
C MET A 469 24.64 1.93 10.55
N ASP A 470 25.25 1.19 9.63
CA ASP A 470 25.07 1.39 8.19
C ASP A 470 23.67 1.00 7.71
N GLU A 471 23.14 -0.13 8.18
CA GLU A 471 21.84 -0.65 7.73
C GLU A 471 20.68 0.23 8.21
N TRP A 472 20.79 0.81 9.40
CA TRP A 472 19.65 1.36 10.13
C TRP A 472 19.78 2.81 10.57
N PHE A 473 20.99 3.34 10.65
CA PHE A 473 21.27 4.69 11.16
C PHE A 473 22.13 5.50 10.20
N GLY A 474 22.18 5.08 8.92
CA GLY A 474 22.91 5.79 7.86
C GLY A 474 24.41 5.90 8.11
N GLY A 475 24.99 5.04 8.96
CA GLY A 475 26.38 5.06 9.39
C GLY A 475 26.64 5.87 10.66
N LEU A 476 25.61 6.43 11.30
CA LEU A 476 25.74 7.18 12.56
C LEU A 476 25.60 6.26 13.77
N ASN A 477 26.36 6.56 14.82
CA ASN A 477 26.19 5.90 16.10
C ASN A 477 24.91 6.39 16.78
N PRO A 478 23.90 5.53 17.02
CA PRO A 478 22.63 5.96 17.60
C PRO A 478 22.75 6.51 19.04
N THR A 479 23.80 6.14 19.78
CA THR A 479 23.97 6.59 21.18
C THR A 479 24.40 8.05 21.29
N THR A 480 24.94 8.65 20.22
CA THR A 480 25.34 10.06 20.19
C THR A 480 24.21 11.00 19.78
N ILE A 481 23.10 10.44 19.28
CA ILE A 481 21.95 11.21 18.80
C ILE A 481 21.04 11.55 19.98
N THR A 482 20.82 12.85 20.15
CA THR A 482 19.95 13.43 21.17
C THR A 482 18.74 14.08 20.51
N THR A 483 17.58 13.96 21.15
CA THR A 483 16.31 14.52 20.67
C THR A 483 15.56 15.19 21.81
N ASN A 484 14.73 16.17 21.45
CA ASN A 484 13.77 16.81 22.32
C ASN A 484 12.51 17.16 21.52
N ASN A 485 11.81 16.11 21.07
CA ASN A 485 10.48 16.23 20.46
C ASN A 485 9.35 15.94 21.46
N ALA A 486 9.66 15.96 22.76
CA ALA A 486 8.67 15.66 23.78
C ALA A 486 7.55 16.69 23.78
N VAL A 487 6.31 16.19 23.70
CA VAL A 487 5.09 16.99 23.83
C VAL A 487 4.32 16.56 25.07
N THR A 488 3.64 17.50 25.71
CA THR A 488 2.72 17.17 26.80
C THR A 488 1.58 16.33 26.25
N GLN A 489 1.51 15.06 26.65
CA GLN A 489 0.42 14.18 26.24
C GLN A 489 -0.91 14.72 26.74
N ASN A 490 -1.88 14.83 25.84
CA ASN A 490 -3.25 15.07 26.25
C ASN A 490 -3.90 13.73 26.61
N THR A 491 -4.11 13.48 27.91
CA THR A 491 -4.74 12.25 28.40
C THR A 491 -6.20 12.11 27.98
N ASN A 492 -6.83 13.18 27.49
CA ASN A 492 -8.16 13.16 26.91
C ASN A 492 -8.04 13.25 25.39
N ILE A 493 -8.24 12.12 24.71
CA ILE A 493 -8.39 12.12 23.25
C ILE A 493 -9.77 12.69 22.90
N ALA A 494 -9.81 13.66 22.00
CA ALA A 494 -11.06 14.22 21.51
C ALA A 494 -11.98 13.10 20.97
N SER A 495 -13.29 13.27 21.12
CA SER A 495 -14.26 12.34 20.52
C SER A 495 -14.04 12.28 19.01
N GLN A 496 -13.96 11.07 18.47
CA GLN A 496 -13.85 10.87 17.03
C GLN A 496 -15.07 11.49 16.34
N LEU A 497 -14.86 12.15 15.20
CA LEU A 497 -15.96 12.66 14.39
C LEU A 497 -16.82 11.49 13.89
N PRO A 498 -18.14 11.70 13.69
CA PRO A 498 -19.00 10.66 13.14
C PRO A 498 -18.47 10.17 11.79
N VAL A 499 -18.39 8.85 11.66
CA VAL A 499 -17.99 8.16 10.43
C VAL A 499 -19.26 7.71 9.70
N ASN A 500 -19.39 8.05 8.41
CA ASN A 500 -20.51 7.64 7.55
C ASN A 500 -20.25 6.30 6.84
N ASP A 501 -19.59 5.37 7.51
CA ASP A 501 -19.25 4.05 6.96
C ASP A 501 -20.43 3.05 6.99
N LYS A 502 -21.50 3.38 7.72
CA LYS A 502 -22.72 2.58 7.90
C LYS A 502 -23.47 2.26 6.61
N ASP A 503 -23.17 2.96 5.52
CA ASP A 503 -23.83 2.79 4.23
C ASP A 503 -23.15 1.72 3.35
N LEU A 504 -21.92 1.29 3.66
CA LEU A 504 -21.26 0.23 2.92
C LEU A 504 -21.93 -1.13 3.18
N LYS A 505 -22.32 -1.80 2.10
CA LYS A 505 -22.88 -3.15 2.14
C LYS A 505 -22.14 -4.04 1.15
N ALA A 506 -21.93 -5.28 1.57
CA ALA A 506 -21.51 -6.35 0.67
C ALA A 506 -22.54 -6.51 -0.45
N ARG A 507 -22.07 -6.59 -1.69
CA ARG A 507 -22.95 -6.80 -2.85
C ARG A 507 -23.43 -8.25 -2.89
N ALA A 508 -24.69 -8.46 -3.29
CA ALA A 508 -25.24 -9.80 -3.48
C ALA A 508 -24.59 -10.48 -4.70
N ARG A 509 -24.18 -11.75 -4.55
CA ARG A 509 -23.50 -12.54 -5.59
C ARG A 509 -24.03 -13.96 -5.66
N ASN A 510 -24.00 -14.54 -6.85
CA ASN A 510 -24.23 -15.97 -7.04
C ASN A 510 -22.89 -16.73 -7.04
N TYR A 511 -22.54 -17.32 -5.88
CA TYR A 511 -21.31 -18.10 -5.73
C TYR A 511 -21.40 -19.50 -6.34
N THR A 512 -22.60 -20.07 -6.51
CA THR A 512 -22.77 -21.44 -7.02
C THR A 512 -22.20 -21.60 -8.43
N LEU A 513 -22.22 -20.53 -9.24
CA LEU A 513 -21.61 -20.53 -10.57
C LEU A 513 -20.07 -20.55 -10.51
N SER A 514 -19.48 -19.81 -9.56
CA SER A 514 -18.02 -19.72 -9.38
C SER A 514 -17.39 -20.89 -8.60
N ASP A 515 -18.18 -21.69 -7.88
CA ASP A 515 -17.66 -22.79 -7.06
C ASP A 515 -17.19 -24.01 -7.89
N THR A 516 -17.47 -24.04 -9.20
CA THR A 516 -17.25 -25.23 -10.06
C THR A 516 -16.17 -25.02 -11.13
N GLY A 517 -15.32 -24.01 -10.97
CA GLY A 517 -14.29 -23.64 -11.93
C GLY A 517 -14.78 -22.66 -13.01
N LEU A 518 -13.91 -22.41 -13.99
CA LEU A 518 -14.06 -21.37 -15.00
C LEU A 518 -13.92 -21.94 -16.43
N ILE A 519 -14.77 -21.47 -17.33
CA ILE A 519 -14.62 -21.64 -18.77
C ILE A 519 -14.46 -20.25 -19.39
N LEU A 520 -13.31 -20.00 -20.01
CA LEU A 520 -13.06 -18.79 -20.78
C LEU A 520 -13.28 -19.07 -22.26
N SER A 521 -14.00 -18.20 -22.95
CA SER A 521 -14.15 -18.20 -24.40
C SER A 521 -13.54 -16.92 -24.97
N ILE A 522 -12.31 -16.98 -25.45
CA ILE A 522 -11.64 -15.86 -26.10
C ILE A 522 -12.12 -15.82 -27.56
N LYS A 523 -12.96 -14.82 -27.85
CA LYS A 523 -13.64 -14.60 -29.13
C LYS A 523 -12.90 -13.57 -29.98
N ASP A 524 -13.33 -13.49 -31.24
CA ASP A 524 -12.84 -12.53 -32.23
C ASP A 524 -11.33 -12.65 -32.48
N ILE A 525 -10.79 -13.88 -32.40
CA ILE A 525 -9.37 -14.14 -32.71
C ILE A 525 -9.17 -13.96 -34.22
N PRO A 526 -8.24 -13.08 -34.65
CA PRO A 526 -7.90 -12.92 -36.05
C PRO A 526 -7.53 -14.25 -36.74
N SER A 527 -8.03 -14.46 -37.96
CA SER A 527 -7.90 -15.74 -38.68
C SER A 527 -6.48 -16.11 -39.09
N ASP A 528 -5.55 -15.14 -39.06
CA ASP A 528 -4.12 -15.30 -39.28
C ASP A 528 -3.42 -16.05 -38.13
N PHE A 529 -3.95 -15.98 -36.91
CA PHE A 529 -3.47 -16.81 -35.81
C PHE A 529 -3.98 -18.25 -35.96
N LYS A 530 -3.06 -19.18 -36.21
CA LYS A 530 -3.36 -20.60 -36.43
C LYS A 530 -3.10 -21.47 -35.22
N GLY A 531 -2.38 -20.95 -34.23
CA GLY A 531 -2.09 -21.67 -33.00
C GLY A 531 -1.98 -20.76 -31.79
N TYR A 532 -1.68 -21.37 -30.65
CA TYR A 532 -1.41 -20.65 -29.42
C TYR A 532 -0.41 -21.42 -28.55
N LYS A 533 0.27 -20.71 -27.67
CA LYS A 533 0.93 -21.24 -26.47
C LYS A 533 0.18 -20.73 -25.26
N LEU A 534 -0.21 -21.63 -24.36
CA LEU A 534 -0.85 -21.30 -23.09
C LEU A 534 0.09 -21.65 -21.95
N ILE A 535 0.23 -20.73 -21.00
CA ILE A 535 0.80 -20.99 -19.69
C ILE A 535 -0.21 -20.54 -18.65
N ALA A 536 -0.44 -21.35 -17.62
CA ALA A 536 -1.34 -21.03 -16.52
C ALA A 536 -0.61 -21.16 -15.18
N TYR A 537 -0.68 -20.12 -14.35
CA TYR A 537 -0.20 -20.14 -12.96
C TYR A 537 -1.38 -20.06 -12.00
N ARG A 538 -1.29 -20.71 -10.83
CA ARG A 538 -2.34 -20.64 -9.81
C ARG A 538 -1.81 -20.47 -8.40
N ILE A 539 -2.38 -19.49 -7.69
CA ILE A 539 -2.28 -19.35 -6.23
C ILE A 539 -3.40 -20.16 -5.60
N LYS A 540 -3.05 -20.98 -4.61
CA LYS A 540 -3.98 -21.74 -3.75
C LYS A 540 -3.32 -21.98 -2.40
N GLU A 541 -4.12 -22.18 -1.36
CA GLU A 541 -3.60 -22.49 -0.02
C GLU A 541 -2.75 -23.78 -0.05
N GLY A 542 -1.62 -23.78 0.66
CA GLY A 542 -0.64 -24.87 0.62
C GLY A 542 0.15 -24.99 -0.70
N GLY A 543 0.07 -23.98 -1.57
CA GLY A 543 0.91 -23.86 -2.76
C GLY A 543 2.40 -23.68 -2.43
N PRO A 544 3.29 -23.86 -3.42
CA PRO A 544 4.72 -23.58 -3.24
C PRO A 544 4.95 -22.09 -2.98
N LEU A 545 5.83 -21.79 -2.00
CA LEU A 545 6.20 -20.44 -1.56
C LEU A 545 7.72 -20.19 -1.63
N ASP A 546 8.46 -21.04 -2.36
CA ASP A 546 9.91 -20.94 -2.59
C ASP A 546 10.30 -19.86 -3.61
N LYS A 547 9.32 -19.29 -4.33
CA LYS A 547 9.48 -18.23 -5.33
C LYS A 547 8.18 -17.43 -5.51
N MET A 548 8.28 -16.21 -6.06
CA MET A 548 7.12 -15.33 -6.30
C MET A 548 6.16 -15.84 -7.37
N LEU A 549 6.67 -16.56 -8.37
CA LEU A 549 5.81 -17.12 -9.41
C LEU A 549 5.10 -18.37 -8.87
N PRO A 550 3.76 -18.42 -8.85
CA PRO A 550 3.02 -19.56 -8.31
C PRO A 550 3.23 -20.85 -9.10
N GLU A 551 2.55 -21.92 -8.64
CA GLU A 551 2.56 -23.22 -9.32
C GLU A 551 2.11 -23.09 -10.78
N ASP A 552 2.92 -23.63 -11.70
CA ASP A 552 2.53 -23.82 -13.10
C ASP A 552 1.52 -24.97 -13.14
N VAL A 553 0.30 -24.65 -13.56
CA VAL A 553 -0.84 -25.55 -13.62
C VAL A 553 -1.29 -25.79 -15.06
N THR A 554 -0.47 -25.44 -16.06
CA THR A 554 -0.79 -25.52 -17.49
C THR A 554 -1.30 -26.90 -17.88
N ALA A 555 -0.65 -27.97 -17.39
CA ALA A 555 -1.06 -29.35 -17.67
C ALA A 555 -2.43 -29.75 -17.08
N SER A 556 -2.94 -28.99 -16.11
CA SER A 556 -4.27 -29.22 -15.49
C SER A 556 -5.41 -28.43 -16.14
N VAL A 557 -5.08 -27.57 -17.12
CA VAL A 557 -6.03 -26.71 -17.82
C VAL A 557 -6.19 -27.25 -19.24
N SER A 558 -7.42 -27.47 -19.69
CA SER A 558 -7.65 -27.84 -21.09
C SER A 558 -7.92 -26.60 -21.93
N ALA A 559 -7.38 -26.57 -23.14
CA ALA A 559 -7.60 -25.48 -24.07
C ALA A 559 -7.80 -26.03 -25.49
N ASN A 560 -8.65 -25.38 -26.28
CA ASN A 560 -8.91 -25.76 -27.66
C ASN A 560 -9.23 -24.52 -28.51
N LEU A 561 -8.56 -24.35 -29.64
CA LEU A 561 -8.82 -23.31 -30.63
C LEU A 561 -9.63 -23.89 -31.78
N ALA A 562 -10.87 -23.43 -31.95
CA ALA A 562 -11.72 -23.81 -33.07
C ALA A 562 -12.62 -22.64 -33.48
N ASN A 563 -12.84 -22.47 -34.79
CA ASN A 563 -13.72 -21.43 -35.34
C ASN A 563 -13.41 -20.02 -34.81
N ASN A 564 -12.12 -19.65 -34.75
CA ASN A 564 -11.62 -18.37 -34.23
C ASN A 564 -11.99 -18.08 -32.76
N VAL A 565 -12.26 -19.14 -31.98
CA VAL A 565 -12.51 -19.06 -30.53
C VAL A 565 -11.54 -20.00 -29.81
N LEU A 566 -10.78 -19.45 -28.87
CA LEU A 566 -9.98 -20.24 -27.93
C LEU A 566 -10.80 -20.46 -26.66
N THR A 567 -11.17 -21.71 -26.41
CA THR A 567 -11.87 -22.10 -25.18
C THR A 567 -10.86 -22.67 -24.19
N ILE A 568 -10.79 -22.10 -22.99
CA ILE A 568 -9.96 -22.59 -21.88
C ILE A 568 -10.88 -23.06 -20.76
N LYS A 569 -10.68 -24.27 -20.25
CA LYS A 569 -11.43 -24.83 -19.12
C LYS A 569 -10.49 -25.12 -17.96
N ASP A 570 -10.76 -24.47 -16.84
CA ASP A 570 -10.02 -24.59 -15.61
C ASP A 570 -10.96 -24.96 -14.45
N VAL A 571 -10.98 -26.24 -14.09
CA VAL A 571 -11.77 -26.75 -12.95
C VAL A 571 -11.13 -26.43 -11.59
N GLY A 572 -9.88 -26.00 -11.58
CA GLY A 572 -9.12 -25.70 -10.37
C GLY A 572 -9.24 -24.25 -9.91
N LEU A 573 -9.90 -23.37 -10.69
CA LEU A 573 -10.24 -22.01 -10.25
C LEU A 573 -11.47 -22.02 -9.32
N ILE A 574 -11.26 -22.51 -8.10
CA ILE A 574 -12.26 -22.61 -7.02
C ILE A 574 -12.11 -21.44 -6.02
N PRO A 575 -13.00 -21.26 -5.04
CA PRO A 575 -12.87 -20.17 -4.06
C PRO A 575 -11.50 -20.15 -3.38
N SER A 576 -11.01 -18.94 -3.10
CA SER A 576 -9.67 -18.67 -2.54
C SER A 576 -8.52 -19.07 -3.47
N THR A 577 -8.71 -18.89 -4.79
CA THR A 577 -7.66 -19.06 -5.79
C THR A 577 -7.55 -17.85 -6.71
N VAL A 578 -6.36 -17.66 -7.26
CA VAL A 578 -6.07 -16.68 -8.32
C VAL A 578 -5.33 -17.40 -9.42
N ALA A 579 -5.75 -17.22 -10.67
CA ALA A 579 -5.05 -17.75 -11.83
C ALA A 579 -4.64 -16.64 -12.79
N LEU A 580 -3.48 -16.81 -13.41
CA LEU A 580 -3.03 -16.03 -14.54
C LEU A 580 -2.91 -16.96 -15.75
N TYR A 581 -3.61 -16.65 -16.83
CA TYR A 581 -3.45 -17.31 -18.12
C TYR A 581 -2.68 -16.39 -19.06
N THR A 582 -1.53 -16.85 -19.54
CA THR A 582 -0.71 -16.16 -20.55
C THR A 582 -0.83 -16.91 -21.86
N ILE A 583 -1.33 -16.22 -22.88
CA ILE A 583 -1.59 -16.77 -24.21
C ILE A 583 -0.74 -16.01 -25.23
N GLU A 584 0.10 -16.72 -25.97
CA GLU A 584 0.79 -16.19 -27.14
C GLU A 584 0.19 -16.83 -28.40
N PHE A 585 -0.32 -16.00 -29.31
CA PHE A 585 -0.91 -16.45 -30.57
C PHE A 585 0.18 -16.62 -31.64
N LEU A 586 0.09 -17.73 -32.39
CA LEU A 586 1.09 -18.18 -33.37
C LEU A 586 0.61 -18.07 -34.80
#